data_AF-A0A9Q1AYC2-F1
#
_entry.id   AF-A0A9Q1AYC2-F1
#
_cell.length_a   1.000
_cell.length_b   1.000
_cell.length_c   1.000
_cell.angle_alpha   90.00
_cell.angle_beta   90.00
_cell.angle_gamma   90.00
#
_symmetry.space_group_name_H-M   'P 1'
#
loop_
_entity.id
_entity.type
_entity.pdbx_description
1 polymer ?
#
loop_
_entity_poly.entity_id
_entity_poly.type
_entity_poly.pdbx_seq_one_letter_code
_entity_poly.pdbx_strand_id
1 'polypeptide(L)'
;MNREAEEAVQRLQEALLHLLYSPDLPPCNVHLFPKMGEHLKGHHFCSDDKVKAAIRTRCRPQPPEFFSDGFARLVPRCHKCVERNGDYMSKSE
;
A
#
# COMPACT_ATOMS: atom_id res chain seq x y z
N MET A 1 21.49 -19.05 10.22
CA MET A 1 20.42 -18.27 9.56
C MET A 1 19.76 -19.18 8.54
N ASN A 2 18.43 -19.25 8.55
CA ASN A 2 17.69 -20.29 7.84
C ASN A 2 17.61 -19.93 6.35
N ARG A 3 18.34 -20.66 5.49
CA ARG A 3 18.37 -20.45 4.03
C ARG A 3 16.97 -20.40 3.42
N GLU A 4 16.04 -21.17 3.99
CA GLU A 4 14.63 -21.17 3.62
C GLU A 4 13.95 -19.81 3.81
N ALA A 5 14.32 -19.10 4.88
CA ALA A 5 13.82 -17.75 5.14
C ALA A 5 14.40 -16.74 4.15
N GLU A 6 15.67 -16.90 3.75
CA GLU A 6 16.30 -16.04 2.74
C GLU A 6 15.68 -16.25 1.36
N GLU A 7 15.43 -17.50 0.96
CA GLU A 7 14.74 -17.83 -0.29
C GLU A 7 13.28 -17.33 -0.29
N ALA A 8 12.57 -17.44 0.84
CA ALA A 8 11.22 -16.87 0.96
C ALA A 8 11.20 -15.34 0.83
N VAL A 9 12.18 -14.65 1.44
CA VAL A 9 12.34 -13.19 1.31
C VAL A 9 12.64 -12.80 -0.13
N GLN A 10 13.52 -13.54 -0.81
CA GLN A 10 13.86 -13.30 -2.22
C GLN A 10 12.63 -13.43 -3.13
N ARG A 11 11.84 -14.50 -2.96
CA ARG A 11 10.61 -14.72 -3.72
C ARG A 11 9.54 -13.67 -3.43
N LEU A 12 9.44 -13.22 -2.18
CA LEU A 12 8.57 -12.10 -1.81
C LEU A 12 9.03 -10.80 -2.46
N GLN A 13 10.33 -10.53 -2.53
CA GLN A 13 10.88 -9.35 -3.22
C GLN A 13 10.59 -9.36 -4.72
N GLU A 14 10.79 -10.49 -5.40
CA GLU A 14 10.46 -10.63 -6.84
C GLU A 14 8.95 -10.47 -7.07
N ALA A 15 8.12 -11.12 -6.25
CA ALA A 15 6.67 -10.95 -6.32
C ALA A 15 6.26 -9.48 -6.11
N LEU A 16 6.83 -8.81 -5.11
CA LEU A 16 6.57 -7.39 -4.84
C LEU A 16 7.03 -6.48 -5.98
N LEU A 17 8.16 -6.77 -6.64
CA LEU A 17 8.63 -6.05 -7.82
C LEU A 17 7.62 -6.15 -8.96
N HIS A 18 7.08 -7.34 -9.25
CA HIS A 18 6.02 -7.51 -10.23
C HIS A 18 4.73 -6.78 -9.85
N LEU A 19 4.39 -6.71 -8.56
CA LEU A 19 3.26 -5.93 -8.06
C LEU A 19 3.48 -4.41 -8.16
N LEU A 20 4.73 -3.92 -8.04
CA LEU A 20 5.07 -2.49 -8.07
C LEU A 20 4.95 -1.85 -9.46
N TYR A 21 5.02 -2.65 -10.54
CA TYR A 21 4.73 -2.17 -11.89
C TYR A 21 3.23 -2.02 -12.18
N SER A 22 2.37 -2.52 -11.28
CA SER A 22 0.92 -2.27 -11.32
C SER A 22 0.53 -1.32 -10.19
N PRO A 23 0.21 -0.06 -10.49
CA PRO A 23 -0.11 0.95 -9.47
C PRO A 23 -1.21 0.55 -8.49
N ASP A 24 -2.08 -0.41 -8.85
CA ASP A 24 -3.23 -0.83 -8.05
C ASP A 24 -2.94 -1.89 -6.99
N LEU A 25 -1.72 -2.44 -6.99
CA LEU A 25 -1.35 -3.60 -6.19
C LEU A 25 -0.57 -3.29 -4.89
N PRO A 26 0.29 -2.25 -4.78
CA PRO A 26 1.00 -2.02 -3.53
C PRO A 26 0.05 -1.74 -2.36
N PRO A 27 0.20 -2.40 -1.19
CA PRO A 27 -0.65 -2.17 -0.01
C PRO A 27 -0.75 -0.70 0.39
N CYS A 28 0.31 0.07 0.15
CA CYS A 28 0.33 1.50 0.36
C CYS A 28 -0.66 2.25 -0.57
N ASN A 29 -0.74 1.88 -1.85
CA ASN A 29 -1.63 2.49 -2.84
C ASN A 29 -3.10 2.11 -2.61
N VAL A 30 -3.36 0.93 -2.04
CA VAL A 30 -4.72 0.42 -1.82
C VAL A 30 -5.36 0.89 -0.52
N HIS A 31 -4.54 1.17 0.49
CA HIS A 31 -5.03 1.42 1.86
C HIS A 31 -4.45 2.69 2.48
N LEU A 32 -3.13 2.80 2.56
CA LEU A 32 -2.46 3.88 3.30
C LEU A 32 -2.65 5.25 2.61
N PHE A 33 -2.28 5.37 1.33
CA PHE A 33 -2.33 6.63 0.60
C PHE A 33 -3.75 7.17 0.38
N PRO A 34 -4.79 6.36 0.09
CA PRO A 34 -6.16 6.86 0.04
C PRO A 34 -6.59 7.50 1.37
N LYS A 35 -6.35 6.82 2.49
CA LYS A 35 -6.71 7.31 3.83
C LYS A 35 -5.88 8.52 4.28
N MET A 36 -4.63 8.60 3.85
CA MET A 36 -3.81 9.80 4.02
C MET A 36 -4.33 10.94 3.15
N GLY A 37 -4.67 10.66 1.90
CA GLY A 37 -5.24 11.62 0.96
C GLY A 37 -6.51 12.25 1.53
N GLU A 38 -7.43 11.46 2.06
CA GLU A 38 -8.63 11.94 2.77
C GLU A 38 -8.29 12.91 3.92
N HIS A 39 -7.29 12.57 4.73
CA HIS A 39 -6.87 13.41 5.86
C HIS A 39 -6.18 14.70 5.43
N LEU A 40 -5.46 14.70 4.31
CA LEU A 40 -4.74 15.86 3.79
C LEU A 40 -5.60 16.71 2.84
N LYS A 41 -6.71 16.16 2.34
CA LYS A 41 -7.59 16.81 1.37
C LYS A 41 -8.16 18.10 1.95
N GLY A 42 -8.10 19.18 1.17
CA GLY A 42 -8.62 20.49 1.56
C GLY A 42 -7.71 21.29 2.49
N HIS A 43 -6.57 20.73 2.93
CA HIS A 43 -5.58 21.48 3.69
C HIS A 43 -4.53 22.12 2.78
N HIS A 44 -4.34 23.43 2.91
CA HIS A 44 -3.20 24.14 2.33
C HIS A 44 -2.05 24.20 3.34
N PHE A 45 -0.90 23.66 2.95
CA PHE A 45 0.31 23.71 3.76
C PHE A 45 1.29 24.73 3.19
N CYS A 46 1.79 25.62 4.04
CA CYS A 46 2.75 26.66 3.63
C CYS A 46 4.21 26.17 3.58
N SER A 47 4.47 24.92 3.98
CA SER A 47 5.81 24.33 3.96
C SER A 47 5.77 22.81 4.07
N ASP A 48 6.84 22.16 3.59
CA ASP A 48 7.03 20.72 3.67
C ASP A 48 7.02 20.20 5.12
N ASP A 49 7.57 20.96 6.07
CA ASP A 49 7.59 20.53 7.48
C ASP A 49 6.19 20.41 8.07
N LYS A 50 5.25 21.28 7.64
CA LYS A 50 3.85 21.16 8.04
C LYS A 50 3.19 19.93 7.41
N VAL A 51 3.50 19.62 6.15
CA VAL A 51 3.02 18.39 5.50
C VAL A 51 3.56 17.15 6.23
N LYS A 52 4.88 17.10 6.51
CA LYS A 52 5.51 16.02 7.27
C LYS A 52 4.91 15.86 8.66
N ALA A 53 4.61 16.96 9.35
CA ALA A 53 3.95 16.93 10.65
C ALA A 53 2.54 16.34 10.56
N ALA A 54 1.71 16.78 9.60
CA ALA A 54 0.36 16.24 9.38
C ALA A 54 0.39 14.73 9.08
N ILE A 55 1.30 14.29 8.21
CA ILE A 55 1.50 12.87 7.90
C ILE A 55 1.88 12.08 9.16
N ARG A 56 2.84 12.58 9.96
CA ARG A 56 3.26 11.93 11.21
C ARG A 56 2.11 11.82 12.21
N THR A 57 1.34 12.89 12.39
CA THR A 57 0.16 12.90 13.28
C THR A 57 -0.89 11.89 12.83
N ARG A 58 -1.08 11.70 11.52
CA ARG A 58 -2.04 10.72 10.99
C ARG A 58 -1.57 9.28 11.12
N CYS A 59 -0.29 9.00 10.83
CA CYS A 59 0.24 7.64 10.74
C CYS A 59 0.65 7.06 12.11
N ARG A 60 1.21 7.88 13.01
CA ARG A 60 1.75 7.42 14.30
C ARG A 60 0.73 6.76 15.24
N PRO A 61 -0.52 7.23 15.36
CA PRO A 61 -1.50 6.62 16.26
C PRO A 61 -2.27 5.46 15.61
N GLN A 62 -1.89 5.00 14.41
CA GLN A 62 -2.60 3.88 13.78
C GLN A 62 -2.29 2.57 14.52
N PRO A 63 -3.33 1.80 14.87
CA PRO A 63 -3.13 0.53 15.54
C PRO A 63 -2.62 -0.52 14.54
N PRO A 64 -1.99 -1.63 14.98
CA PRO A 64 -1.49 -2.68 14.09
C PRO A 64 -2.54 -3.20 13.10
N GLU A 65 -3.79 -3.25 13.53
CA GLU A 65 -4.96 -3.71 12.76
C GLU A 65 -5.17 -2.88 11.49
N PHE A 66 -4.83 -1.58 11.54
CA PHE A 66 -4.89 -0.70 10.39
C PHE A 66 -3.97 -1.19 9.26
N PHE A 67 -2.75 -1.60 9.59
CA PHE A 67 -1.80 -2.08 8.60
C PHE A 67 -2.14 -3.49 8.15
N SER A 68 -2.57 -4.38 9.06
CA SER A 68 -3.01 -5.72 8.68
C SER A 68 -4.22 -5.70 7.76
N ASP A 69 -5.17 -4.77 7.95
CA ASP A 69 -6.30 -4.57 7.03
C ASP A 69 -5.84 -4.18 5.62
N GLY A 70 -4.79 -3.36 5.52
CA GLY A 70 -4.17 -3.00 4.25
C GLY A 70 -3.58 -4.22 3.53
N PHE A 71 -2.90 -5.10 4.26
CA PHE A 71 -2.37 -6.36 3.73
C PHE A 71 -3.48 -7.37 3.40
N ALA A 72 -4.53 -7.47 4.20
CA ALA A 72 -5.66 -8.36 3.93
C ALA A 72 -6.38 -7.98 2.63
N ARG A 73 -6.48 -6.68 2.33
CA ARG A 73 -7.05 -6.17 1.06
C ARG A 73 -6.18 -6.45 -0.17
N LEU A 74 -4.93 -6.85 0.01
CA LEU A 74 -4.04 -7.24 -1.08
C LEU A 74 -4.48 -8.55 -1.73
N VAL A 75 -4.86 -9.54 -0.93
CA VAL A 75 -5.22 -10.90 -1.38
C VAL A 75 -6.29 -10.90 -2.49
N PRO A 76 -7.47 -10.28 -2.30
CA PRO A 76 -8.49 -10.25 -3.35
C PRO A 76 -8.07 -9.43 -4.58
N ARG A 77 -7.19 -8.43 -4.41
CA ARG A 77 -6.65 -7.64 -5.54
C ARG A 77 -5.67 -8.46 -6.36
N CYS A 78 -4.74 -9.16 -5.74
CA CYS A 78 -3.85 -10.07 -6.46
C CYS A 78 -4.64 -11.10 -7.27
N HIS A 79 -5.70 -11.68 -6.70
CA HIS A 79 -6.58 -12.61 -7.41
C HIS A 79 -7.21 -11.96 -8.66
N LYS A 80 -7.79 -10.75 -8.51
CA LYS A 80 -8.40 -10.02 -9.61
C LYS A 80 -7.39 -9.58 -10.68
N CYS A 81 -6.14 -9.29 -10.32
CA CYS A 81 -5.06 -9.03 -11.28
C CYS A 81 -4.72 -10.28 -12.11
N VAL A 82 -4.70 -11.46 -11.48
CA VAL A 82 -4.49 -12.73 -12.18
C VAL A 82 -5.65 -13.02 -13.14
N GLU A 83 -6.90 -12.84 -12.71
CA GLU A 83 -8.09 -12.97 -13.57
C GLU A 83 -8.06 -12.05 -14.78
N ARG A 84 -7.49 -10.85 -14.64
CA ARG A 84 -7.33 -9.88 -15.73
C ARG A 84 -6.05 -10.02 -16.53
N ASN A 85 -5.32 -11.13 -16.33
CA ASN A 85 -4.06 -11.41 -17.03
C ASN A 85 -3.04 -10.25 -16.91
N GLY A 86 -3.02 -9.58 -15.76
CA GLY A 86 -2.15 -8.42 -15.48
C GLY A 86 -2.68 -7.06 -15.95
N ASP A 87 -3.89 -6.97 -16.50
CA ASP A 87 -4.50 -5.68 -16.90
C ASP A 87 -4.85 -4.82 -15.68
N TYR A 88 -4.81 -3.50 -15.88
CA TYR A 88 -5.01 -2.48 -14.85
C TYR A 88 -6.38 -2.62 -14.21
N MET A 89 -6.46 -2.57 -12.88
CA MET A 89 -7.74 -2.60 -12.18
C MET A 89 -8.28 -1.18 -12.14
N SER A 90 -9.17 -0.84 -13.08
CA SER A 90 -9.91 0.42 -13.01
C SER A 90 -10.57 0.56 -11.64
N LYS A 91 -10.44 1.75 -11.04
CA LYS A 91 -11.21 2.12 -9.85
C LYS A 91 -12.67 2.22 -10.25
N SER A 92 -13.39 1.11 -10.24
CA SER A 92 -14.86 1.10 -10.32
C SER A 92 -15.39 1.19 -8.91
N GLU A 93 -15.95 2.38 -8.64
CA GLU A 93 -16.94 2.82 -7.64
C GLU A 93 -16.99 2.17 -6.24
#